data_AF-A0A3C0T898-F1
#
_entry.id   AF-A0A3C0T898-F1
#
_cell.length_a   1.000
_cell.length_b   1.000
_cell.length_c   1.000
_cell.angle_alpha   90.00
_cell.angle_beta   90.00
_cell.angle_gamma   90.00
#
_symmetry.space_group_name_H-M   'P 1'
#
loop_
_entity.id
_entity.type
_entity.pdbx_description
1 polymer ?
#
loop_
_entity_poly.entity_id
_entity_poly.type
_entity_poly.pdbx_seq_one_letter_code
_entity_poly.pdbx_strand_id
1 'polypeptide(L)' 'LSSQRIIRSHLLPNILIPIITVLAIEFGTLIAFATVTESIFAWPGVGKLVIDAIVNLDRPIVVAYLLFVVTLFLVLNL' A
#
# COMPACT_ATOMS: atom_id res chain seq x y z
N LEU A 1 1.79 -17.57 33.73
CA LEU A 1 1.17 -16.64 32.74
C LEU A 1 0.40 -17.48 31.73
N SER A 2 -0.86 -17.15 31.41
CA SER A 2 -1.62 -17.84 30.35
C SER A 2 -0.94 -17.62 28.99
N SER A 3 -0.81 -18.67 28.18
CA SER A 3 -0.17 -18.63 26.86
C SER A 3 -0.78 -17.56 25.94
N GLN A 4 -2.09 -17.35 26.03
CA GLN A 4 -2.79 -16.31 25.25
C GLN A 4 -2.35 -14.89 25.66
N ARG A 5 -2.05 -14.66 26.94
CA ARG A 5 -1.58 -13.36 27.44
C ARG A 5 -0.16 -13.05 26.96
N ILE A 6 0.70 -14.07 26.90
CA ILE A 6 2.08 -13.94 26.39
C ILE A 6 2.05 -13.61 24.89
N ILE A 7 1.24 -14.33 24.11
CA ILE A 7 1.11 -14.09 22.67
C ILE A 7 0.65 -12.66 22.39
N ARG A 8 -0.43 -12.21 23.04
CA ARG A 8 -0.98 -10.86 22.80
C ARG A 8 -0.09 -9.73 23.32
N SER A 9 0.51 -9.90 24.50
CA SER A 9 1.20 -8.81 25.18
C SER A 9 2.69 -8.72 24.86
N HIS A 10 3.34 -9.80 24.39
CA HIS A 10 4.80 -9.84 24.24
C HIS A 10 5.22 -10.25 22.83
N LEU A 11 4.58 -11.26 22.24
CA LEU A 11 4.92 -11.69 20.89
C LEU A 11 4.36 -10.71 19.85
N LEU A 12 3.05 -10.45 19.86
CA LEU A 12 2.37 -9.63 18.85
C LEU A 12 3.06 -8.28 18.55
N PRO A 13 3.38 -7.42 19.55
CA PRO A 13 4.05 -6.15 19.29
C PRO A 13 5.42 -6.30 18.58
N ASN A 14 6.14 -7.40 18.82
CA ASN A 14 7.47 -7.64 18.27
C ASN A 14 7.43 -8.22 16.85
N ILE A 15 6.40 -9.02 16.51
CA ILE A 15 6.18 -9.56 15.15
C ILE A 15 5.33 -8.65 14.27
N LEU A 16 4.63 -7.65 14.83
CA LEU A 16 3.82 -6.72 14.04
C LEU A 16 4.66 -5.89 13.07
N ILE A 17 5.88 -5.48 13.44
CA ILE A 17 6.78 -4.68 12.58
C ILE A 17 7.07 -5.41 11.24
N PRO A 18 7.58 -6.65 11.22
CA PRO A 18 7.79 -7.36 9.95
C PRO A 18 6.48 -7.74 9.25
N ILE A 19 5.40 -8.03 9.98
CA ILE A 19 4.09 -8.33 9.37
C ILE A 19 3.55 -7.12 8.59
N ILE A 20 3.58 -5.93 9.20
CA ILE A 20 3.11 -4.70 8.57
C ILE A 20 3.95 -4.39 7.32
N THR A 21 5.27 -4.58 7.41
CA THR A 21 6.17 -4.35 6.27
C THR A 21 5.84 -5.28 5.09
N VAL A 22 5.63 -6.57 5.36
CA VAL A 22 5.24 -7.53 4.30
C VAL A 22 3.86 -7.19 3.74
N LEU A 23 2.89 -6.89 4.60
CA LEU A 23 1.55 -6.48 4.17
C LEU A 23 1.58 -5.20 3.31
N ALA A 24 2.45 -4.24 3.63
CA ALA A 24 2.62 -3.02 2.84
C ALA A 24 3.11 -3.33 1.41
N ILE A 25 4.08 -4.24 1.29
CA ILE A 25 4.60 -4.69 -0.01
C ILE A 25 3.50 -5.41 -0.80
N GLU A 26 2.81 -6.37 -0.17
CA GLU A 26 1.71 -7.10 -0.81
C GLU A 26 0.54 -6.18 -1.20
N PHE A 27 0.26 -5.15 -0.42
CA PHE A 27 -0.75 -4.17 -0.79
C PHE A 27 -0.34 -3.36 -2.02
N GLY A 28 0.93 -2.97 -2.12
CA GLY A 28 1.48 -2.31 -3.30
C GLY A 28 1.41 -3.17 -4.57
N THR A 29 1.71 -4.47 -4.45
CA THR A 29 1.59 -5.41 -5.57
C THR A 29 0.13 -5.60 -5.99
N LEU A 30 -0.80 -5.68 -5.02
CA LEU A 30 -2.24 -5.75 -5.31
C LEU A 30 -2.74 -4.51 -6.07
N ILE A 31 -2.32 -3.30 -5.68
CA ILE A 31 -2.67 -2.07 -6.43
C ILE A 31 -2.14 -2.16 -7.87
N ALA A 32 -0.90 -2.62 -8.05
CA ALA A 32 -0.32 -2.78 -9.39
C ALA A 32 -1.16 -3.74 -10.26
N PHE A 33 -1.57 -4.89 -9.72
CA PHE A 33 -2.44 -5.82 -10.45
C PHE A 33 -3.87 -5.29 -10.65
N ALA A 34 -4.40 -4.52 -9.71
CA ALA A 34 -5.71 -3.88 -9.84
C ALA A 34 -5.75 -2.90 -11.03
N THR A 35 -4.63 -2.26 -11.39
CA THR A 35 -4.59 -1.37 -12.56
C THR A 35 -4.92 -2.09 -13.87
N VAL A 36 -4.56 -3.38 -13.98
CA VAL A 36 -4.83 -4.21 -15.15
C VAL A 36 -6.33 -4.48 -15.26
N THR A 37 -6.99 -4.80 -14.15
CA THR A 37 -8.43 -5.05 -14.14
C THR A 37 -9.21 -3.75 -14.35
N GLU A 38 -8.77 -2.64 -13.78
CA GLU A 38 -9.34 -1.30 -14.02
C GLU A 38 -9.28 -0.91 -15.51
N SER A 39 -8.18 -1.23 -16.18
CA SER A 39 -7.98 -0.93 -17.60
C SER A 39 -8.88 -1.79 -18.50
N ILE A 40 -8.94 -3.09 -18.25
CA ILE A 40 -9.72 -4.04 -19.07
C ILE A 40 -11.22 -3.81 -18.92
N PHE A 41 -11.70 -3.60 -17.70
CA PHE A 41 -13.13 -3.40 -17.43
C PHE A 41 -13.58 -1.94 -17.52
N ALA A 42 -12.67 -1.02 -17.90
CA ALA A 42 -12.91 0.42 -17.88
C ALA A 42 -13.48 0.92 -16.54
N TRP A 43 -13.09 0.28 -15.44
CA TRP A 43 -13.52 0.68 -14.10
C TRP A 43 -12.76 1.94 -13.68
N PRO A 44 -13.46 2.98 -13.18
CA PRO A 44 -12.80 4.20 -12.73
C PRO A 44 -12.10 3.94 -11.39
N GLY A 45 -10.77 3.74 -11.46
CA GLY A 45 -9.95 3.46 -10.29
C GLY A 45 -8.67 4.27 -10.24
N VAL A 46 -8.08 4.35 -9.03
CA VAL A 46 -6.92 5.21 -8.74
C VAL A 46 -5.67 4.71 -9.45
N GLY A 47 -5.52 3.40 -9.62
CA GLY A 47 -4.37 2.81 -10.28
C GLY A 47 -4.26 3.27 -11.74
N LYS A 48 -5.36 3.13 -12.48
CA LYS A 48 -5.47 3.60 -13.86
C LYS A 48 -5.26 5.11 -13.97
N LEU A 49 -5.83 5.92 -13.07
CA LEU A 49 -5.67 7.38 -13.06
C LEU A 49 -4.19 7.80 -12.99
N VAL A 50 -3.38 7.10 -12.18
CA VAL A 50 -1.95 7.40 -12.06
C VAL A 50 -1.20 7.02 -13.34
N ILE A 51 -1.52 5.87 -13.94
CA ILE A 51 -0.91 5.45 -15.21
C ILE A 51 -1.25 6.45 -16.32
N ASP A 52 -2.52 6.84 -16.44
CA ASP A 52 -2.96 7.83 -17.43
C ASP A 52 -2.25 9.17 -17.22
N ALA A 53 -2.09 9.61 -15.96
CA ALA A 53 -1.34 10.82 -15.63
C ALA A 53 0.15 10.74 -16.00
N ILE A 54 0.79 9.58 -15.84
CA ILE A 54 2.17 9.38 -16.27
C ILE A 54 2.27 9.48 -17.80
N VAL A 55 1.37 8.82 -18.52
CA VAL A 55 1.34 8.80 -20.00
C VAL A 55 1.03 10.18 -20.58
N ASN A 56 0.13 10.94 -19.96
CA ASN A 56 -0.25 12.29 -20.39
C ASN A 56 0.69 13.38 -19.86
N LEU A 57 1.74 13.02 -19.11
CA LEU A 57 2.69 13.93 -18.47
C LEU A 57 2.02 14.92 -17.49
N ASP A 58 0.94 14.49 -16.83
CA ASP A 58 0.23 15.25 -15.79
C ASP A 58 1.01 15.23 -14.47
N ARG A 59 2.10 16.01 -14.43
CA ARG A 59 3.05 16.08 -13.30
C ARG A 59 2.38 16.32 -11.94
N PRO A 60 1.35 17.16 -11.78
CA PRO A 60 0.73 17.39 -10.48
C PRO A 60 0.13 16.12 -9.87
N ILE A 61 -0.54 15.29 -10.68
CA ILE A 61 -1.19 14.05 -10.23
C ILE A 61 -0.13 13.02 -9.84
N VAL A 62 0.93 12.88 -10.65
CA VAL A 62 2.06 11.97 -10.35
C VAL A 62 2.73 12.34 -9.03
N VAL A 63 2.99 13.64 -8.80
CA VAL A 63 3.60 14.12 -7.56
C VAL A 63 2.69 13.89 -6.36
N ALA A 64 1.38 14.16 -6.49
CA ALA A 64 0.42 13.91 -5.42
C ALA A 64 0.37 12.42 -5.03
N TYR A 65 0.38 11.52 -6.02
CA TYR A 65 0.43 10.09 -5.78
C TYR A 65 1.73 9.64 -5.10
N LEU A 66 2.89 10.15 -5.55
CA LEU A 66 4.18 9.86 -4.92
C LEU A 66 4.21 10.32 -3.47
N LEU A 67 3.74 11.53 -3.17
CA LEU A 67 3.66 12.04 -1.80
C LEU A 67 2.76 11.17 -0.93
N PHE A 68 1.62 10.70 -1.46
CA PHE A 68 0.72 9.80 -0.75
C PHE A 68 1.41 8.47 -0.40
N VAL A 69 2.05 7.81 -1.37
CA VAL A 69 2.74 6.53 -1.16
C VAL A 69 3.90 6.66 -0.17
N VAL A 70 4.72 7.71 -0.30
CA VAL A 70 5.83 7.96 0.63
C VAL A 70 5.32 8.21 2.05
N THR A 71 4.27 9.02 2.20
CA THR A 71 3.67 9.28 3.53
C THR A 71 3.14 8.00 4.15
N LEU A 72 2.43 7.17 3.37
CA LEU A 72 1.93 5.88 3.83
C LEU A 72 3.07 4.97 4.30
N PHE A 73 4.16 4.88 3.52
CA PHE A 73 5.32 4.07 3.88
C PHE A 73 5.98 4.55 5.18
N LEU A 74 6.14 5.87 5.37
CA LEU A 74 6.67 6.44 6.60
C LEU A 74 5.79 6.10 7.82
N VAL A 75 4.46 6.20 7.67
CA VAL A 75 3.52 5.85 8.75
C VAL A 75 3.58 4.36 9.11
N LEU A 76 3.78 3.48 8.13
CA LEU A 76 3.88 2.03 8.36
C LEU A 76 5.23 1.61 8.94
N ASN A 77 6.27 2.42 8.77
CA ASN A 77 7.62 2.11 9.25
C ASN A 77 7.90 2.60 10.68
N LEU A 78 7.11 3.56 11.18
CA LEU A 78 7.14 4.07 12.56
C LEU A 78 6.46 3.12 13.55
#